data_AF-A0A662HMY9-F1
#
_entry.id   AF-A0A662HMY9-F1
#
_cell.length_a   1.000
_cell.length_b   1.000
_cell.length_c   1.000
_cell.angle_alpha   90.00
_cell.angle_beta   90.00
_cell.angle_gamma   90.00
#
_symmetry.space_group_name_H-M   'P 1'
#
loop_
_entity.id
_entity.type
_entity.pdbx_description
1 polymer ?
#
loop_
_entity_poly.entity_id
_entity_poly.type
_entity_poly.pdbx_seq_one_letter_code
_entity_poly.pdbx_strand_id
1 'polypeptide(L)'
;MGPVWINGTKPGMTLVVHIIDIQVHAKGFIKKWIVPIEKGVINFHGFKINIKLVIGVIGVAQAEGNIPGDHGGNLDGSDITIGSKVYLPIQVEGALFGVGDAHAIQGDGEVGVKVLKYLQRSLSNLNYFLI
;
A
#
# COMPACT_ATOMS: atom_id res chain seq x y z
N MET A 1 4.78 -7.28 -1.33
CA MET A 1 6.27 -7.33 -1.38
C MET A 1 6.81 -7.27 0.04
N GLY A 2 7.92 -7.97 0.33
CA GLY A 2 8.52 -8.08 1.67
C GLY A 2 8.43 -9.49 2.26
N PRO A 3 8.91 -9.71 3.50
CA PRO A 3 9.50 -8.68 4.36
C PRO A 3 10.89 -8.24 3.88
N VAL A 4 11.19 -6.95 4.02
CA VAL A 4 12.49 -6.34 3.74
C VAL A 4 13.19 -6.05 5.07
N TRP A 5 14.39 -6.58 5.24
CA TRP A 5 15.24 -6.26 6.37
C TRP A 5 15.88 -4.88 6.20
N ILE A 6 15.77 -4.03 7.23
CA ILE A 6 16.33 -2.68 7.24
C ILE A 6 17.42 -2.60 8.32
N ASN A 7 18.67 -2.50 7.87
CA ASN A 7 19.83 -2.45 8.77
C ASN A 7 19.78 -1.28 9.75
N GLY A 8 20.20 -1.53 10.99
CA GLY A 8 20.31 -0.51 12.05
C GLY A 8 19.01 -0.19 12.77
N THR A 9 17.89 -0.82 12.38
CA THR A 9 16.61 -0.66 13.07
C THR A 9 16.52 -1.51 14.32
N LYS A 10 15.98 -0.94 15.40
CA LYS A 10 15.78 -1.62 16.68
C LYS A 10 14.36 -1.37 17.21
N PRO A 11 13.83 -2.27 18.05
CA PRO A 11 12.58 -2.00 18.77
C PRO A 11 12.61 -0.65 19.48
N GLY A 12 11.51 0.11 19.37
CA GLY A 12 11.38 1.46 19.94
C GLY A 12 11.74 2.61 19.00
N MET A 13 12.34 2.34 17.84
CA MET A 13 12.55 3.33 16.77
C MET A 13 11.30 3.49 15.91
N THR A 14 11.26 4.54 15.08
CA THR A 14 10.20 4.70 14.06
C THR A 14 10.78 4.60 12.65
N LEU A 15 10.21 3.72 11.84
CA LEU A 15 10.47 3.69 10.41
C LEU A 15 9.56 4.70 9.71
N VAL A 16 10.14 5.67 9.01
CA VAL A 16 9.39 6.59 8.15
C VAL A 16 9.50 6.15 6.70
N VAL A 17 8.37 5.84 6.09
CA VAL A 17 8.30 5.40 4.69
C VAL A 17 7.68 6.52 3.87
N HIS A 18 8.45 7.07 2.91
CA HIS A 18 7.97 8.08 1.98
C HIS A 18 7.59 7.43 0.65
N ILE A 19 6.32 7.59 0.26
CA ILE A 19 5.80 7.03 -0.98
C ILE A 19 6.12 7.98 -2.14
N ILE A 20 7.12 7.65 -2.95
CA ILE A 20 7.59 8.53 -4.04
C ILE A 20 6.87 8.25 -5.34
N ASP A 21 6.59 6.97 -5.61
CA ASP A 21 5.96 6.53 -6.84
C ASP A 21 5.17 5.25 -6.59
N ILE A 22 4.07 5.09 -7.33
CA ILE A 22 3.28 3.86 -7.37
C ILE A 22 3.06 3.51 -8.84
N GLN A 23 3.60 2.37 -9.26
CA GLN A 23 3.44 1.91 -10.64
C GLN A 23 2.38 0.80 -10.68
N VAL A 24 1.43 0.94 -11.58
CA VAL A 24 0.38 -0.05 -11.83
C VAL A 24 0.41 -0.52 -13.27
N HIS A 25 0.00 -1.77 -13.48
CA HIS A 25 -0.21 -2.30 -14.82
C HIS A 25 -1.44 -1.68 -15.48
N ALA A 26 -1.55 -1.80 -16.80
CA ALA A 26 -2.67 -1.27 -17.59
C ALA A 26 -4.03 -1.99 -17.35
N LYS A 27 -4.11 -2.96 -16.43
CA LYS A 27 -5.34 -3.74 -16.16
C LYS A 27 -5.45 -4.08 -14.69
N GLY A 28 -6.59 -3.79 -14.08
CA GLY A 28 -6.91 -4.15 -12.70
C GLY A 28 -8.06 -5.13 -12.61
N PHE A 29 -8.38 -5.52 -11.38
CA PHE A 29 -9.41 -6.50 -11.08
C PHE A 29 -10.43 -5.95 -10.09
N ILE A 30 -11.71 -5.96 -10.47
CA ILE A 30 -12.85 -5.72 -9.55
C ILE A 30 -13.65 -7.02 -9.49
N LYS A 31 -13.50 -7.78 -8.40
CA LYS A 31 -14.08 -9.13 -8.27
C LYS A 31 -13.70 -10.03 -9.47
N LYS A 32 -14.65 -10.33 -10.34
CA LYS A 32 -14.49 -11.16 -11.54
C LYS A 32 -14.16 -10.37 -12.82
N TRP A 33 -14.17 -9.04 -12.75
CA TRP A 33 -13.99 -8.18 -13.92
C TRP A 33 -12.53 -7.76 -14.04
N ILE A 34 -11.97 -7.95 -15.24
CA ILE A 34 -10.71 -7.33 -15.63
C ILE A 34 -11.05 -5.99 -16.26
N VAL A 35 -10.53 -4.91 -15.67
CA VAL A 35 -10.85 -3.56 -16.08
C VAL A 35 -9.57 -2.86 -16.58
N PRO A 36 -9.53 -2.43 -17.85
CA PRO A 36 -8.41 -1.67 -18.38
C PRO A 36 -8.29 -0.32 -17.67
N ILE A 37 -7.06 0.11 -17.40
CA ILE A 37 -6.73 1.51 -17.15
C ILE A 37 -6.08 2.05 -18.41
N GLU A 38 -6.66 3.12 -18.94
CA GLU A 38 -6.10 3.84 -20.07
C GLU A 38 -5.87 5.29 -19.66
N LYS A 39 -4.61 5.75 -19.72
CA LYS A 39 -4.21 7.14 -19.42
C LYS A 39 -4.74 7.63 -18.05
N GLY A 40 -4.70 6.77 -17.03
CA GLY A 40 -5.17 7.11 -15.68
C GLY A 40 -6.69 7.09 -15.51
N VAL A 41 -7.44 6.53 -16.46
CA VAL A 41 -8.90 6.46 -16.42
C VAL A 41 -9.35 5.02 -16.55
N ILE A 42 -10.30 4.64 -15.71
CA ILE A 42 -11.07 3.40 -15.77
C ILE A 42 -12.40 3.71 -16.45
N ASN A 43 -12.80 2.88 -17.42
CA ASN A 43 -14.16 2.87 -17.93
C ASN A 43 -14.86 1.59 -17.44
N PHE A 44 -15.84 1.75 -16.57
CA PHE A 44 -16.58 0.63 -16.00
C PHE A 44 -18.09 0.86 -16.15
N HIS A 45 -18.74 0.04 -16.98
CA HIS A 45 -20.18 0.17 -17.30
C HIS A 45 -20.61 1.58 -17.74
N GLY A 46 -19.77 2.28 -18.53
CA GLY A 46 -20.05 3.62 -19.02
C GLY A 46 -19.66 4.75 -18.07
N PHE A 47 -19.26 4.42 -16.83
CA PHE A 47 -18.72 5.38 -15.88
C PHE A 47 -17.21 5.54 -16.10
N LYS A 48 -16.77 6.78 -16.30
CA LYS A 48 -15.35 7.14 -16.35
C LYS A 48 -14.90 7.55 -14.96
N ILE A 49 -13.86 6.88 -14.46
CA ILE A 49 -13.34 7.06 -13.12
C ILE A 49 -11.85 7.35 -13.23
N ASN A 50 -11.40 8.49 -12.70
CA ASN A 50 -9.98 8.81 -12.60
C ASN A 50 -9.36 7.96 -11.49
N ILE A 51 -8.17 7.40 -11.75
CA ILE A 51 -7.46 6.62 -10.74
C ILE A 51 -6.86 7.55 -9.67
N LYS A 52 -6.86 7.08 -8.43
CA LYS A 52 -6.07 7.59 -7.32
C LYS A 52 -5.35 6.38 -6.73
N LEU A 53 -4.05 6.28 -6.99
CA LEU A 53 -3.27 5.12 -6.55
C LEU A 53 -3.13 5.14 -5.03
N VAL A 54 -3.48 4.02 -4.40
CA VAL A 54 -3.48 3.85 -2.94
C VAL A 54 -2.76 2.55 -2.58
N ILE A 55 -2.09 2.53 -1.44
CA ILE A 55 -1.50 1.35 -0.83
C ILE A 55 -2.44 0.87 0.30
N GLY A 56 -3.06 -0.30 0.12
CA GLY A 56 -3.93 -0.90 1.15
C GLY A 56 -3.15 -1.54 2.30
N VAL A 57 -2.04 -2.22 1.97
CA VAL A 57 -1.20 -2.91 2.96
C VAL A 57 0.16 -2.22 3.07
N ILE A 58 0.52 -1.75 4.26
CA ILE A 58 1.86 -1.27 4.57
C ILE A 58 2.14 -1.47 6.05
N GLY A 59 3.29 -2.05 6.40
CA GLY A 59 3.62 -2.29 7.80
C GLY A 59 5.00 -2.87 8.06
N VAL A 60 5.32 -3.02 9.33
CA VAL A 60 6.51 -3.70 9.87
C VAL A 60 6.07 -4.93 10.65
N ALA A 61 6.98 -5.86 10.94
CA ALA A 61 6.65 -6.98 11.82
C ALA A 61 6.32 -6.47 13.23
N GLN A 62 5.29 -7.08 13.81
CA GLN A 62 4.92 -6.92 15.20
C GLN A 62 5.39 -8.11 16.04
N ALA A 63 5.47 -7.91 17.35
CA ALA A 63 5.85 -8.97 18.27
C ALA A 63 4.79 -10.09 18.33
N GLU A 64 3.49 -9.76 18.28
CA GLU A 64 2.39 -10.71 18.41
C GLU A 64 1.17 -10.32 17.56
N GLY A 65 0.44 -11.32 17.03
CA GLY A 65 -0.80 -11.12 16.26
C GLY A 65 -0.60 -10.94 14.75
N ASN A 66 -1.71 -10.80 13.99
CA ASN A 66 -1.72 -10.59 12.53
C ASN A 66 -2.84 -9.63 12.05
N ILE A 67 -3.39 -8.82 12.95
CA ILE A 67 -4.49 -7.87 12.67
C ILE A 67 -3.87 -6.49 12.46
N PRO A 68 -4.39 -5.62 11.54
CA PRO A 68 -3.92 -4.25 11.44
C PRO A 68 -3.90 -3.54 12.80
N GLY A 69 -2.87 -2.72 13.01
CA GLY A 69 -2.67 -2.03 14.28
C GLY A 69 -1.51 -1.05 14.18
N ASP A 70 -0.85 -0.80 15.31
CA ASP A 70 0.22 0.20 15.38
C ASP A 70 1.35 -0.07 14.40
N HIS A 71 1.65 -1.33 14.10
CA HIS A 71 2.67 -1.74 13.13
C HIS A 71 2.26 -1.53 11.65
N GLY A 72 1.05 -1.02 11.39
CA GLY A 72 0.45 -0.94 10.06
C GLY A 72 -0.38 -2.19 9.74
N GLY A 73 -0.08 -2.83 8.60
CA GLY A 73 -0.81 -3.98 8.08
C GLY A 73 -1.81 -3.58 7.01
N ASN A 74 -2.96 -4.26 6.97
CA ASN A 74 -4.06 -3.98 6.04
C ASN A 74 -4.90 -2.77 6.51
N LEU A 75 -4.35 -1.57 6.34
CA LEU A 75 -4.94 -0.33 6.81
C LEU A 75 -6.12 0.11 5.95
N ASP A 76 -6.05 -0.14 4.64
CA ASP A 76 -7.09 0.22 3.66
C ASP A 76 -7.58 1.68 3.79
N GLY A 77 -6.66 2.59 4.13
CA GLY A 77 -6.90 4.03 4.13
C GLY A 77 -6.76 4.61 2.72
N SER A 78 -7.70 5.44 2.28
CA SER A 78 -7.68 6.06 0.94
C SER A 78 -6.58 7.14 0.76
N ASP A 79 -5.85 7.44 1.83
CA ASP A 79 -4.87 8.53 1.92
C ASP A 79 -3.41 8.10 1.86
N ILE A 80 -3.13 6.78 1.82
CA ILE A 80 -1.77 6.27 1.64
C ILE A 80 -1.44 6.27 0.15
N THR A 81 -1.06 7.44 -0.36
CA THR A 81 -0.81 7.70 -1.79
C THR A 81 0.59 8.29 -2.02
N ILE A 82 0.92 8.62 -3.27
CA ILE A 82 2.16 9.30 -3.63
C ILE A 82 2.28 10.63 -2.87
N GLY A 83 3.42 10.86 -2.23
CA GLY A 83 3.70 12.00 -1.35
C GLY A 83 3.41 11.74 0.13
N SER A 84 2.70 10.66 0.47
CA SER A 84 2.43 10.32 1.87
C SER A 84 3.68 9.86 2.61
N LYS A 85 3.76 10.20 3.89
CA LYS A 85 4.73 9.63 4.85
C LYS A 85 3.98 8.75 5.84
N VAL A 86 4.38 7.50 5.94
CA VAL A 86 3.83 6.54 6.91
C VAL A 86 4.85 6.30 8.01
N TYR A 87 4.43 6.45 9.25
CA TYR A 87 5.26 6.29 10.44
C TYR A 87 4.91 4.96 11.09
N LEU A 88 5.88 4.05 11.15
CA LEU A 88 5.68 2.68 11.62
C LEU A 88 6.58 2.43 12.83
N PRO A 89 6.02 2.22 14.04
CA PRO A 89 6.77 1.90 15.24
C PRO A 89 7.40 0.51 15.10
N ILE A 90 8.72 0.45 15.23
CA ILE A 90 9.48 -0.78 15.08
C ILE A 90 9.36 -1.57 16.39
N GLN A 91 8.85 -2.81 16.28
CA GLN A 91 8.72 -3.73 17.42
C GLN A 91 9.70 -4.90 17.34
N VAL A 92 10.24 -5.17 16.15
CA VAL A 92 11.17 -6.27 15.88
C VAL A 92 12.42 -5.72 15.18
N GLU A 93 13.59 -6.22 15.54
CA GLU A 93 14.86 -5.85 14.89
C GLU A 93 14.80 -6.10 13.38
N GLY A 94 15.41 -5.20 12.60
CA GLY A 94 15.35 -5.25 11.14
C GLY A 94 14.03 -4.71 10.56
N ALA A 95 13.05 -4.36 11.41
CA ALA A 95 11.68 -3.93 11.08
C ALA A 95 10.83 -4.95 10.31
N LEU A 96 11.43 -5.68 9.36
CA LEU A 96 10.77 -6.65 8.48
C LEU A 96 9.61 -6.00 7.72
N PHE A 97 9.94 -4.90 7.03
CA PHE A 97 8.98 -4.05 6.34
C PHE A 97 8.30 -4.77 5.17
N GLY A 98 6.97 -4.64 5.08
CA GLY A 98 6.15 -5.17 4.01
C GLY A 98 5.20 -4.12 3.45
N VAL A 99 4.91 -4.23 2.16
CA VAL A 99 3.98 -3.34 1.46
C VAL A 99 3.29 -4.07 0.32
N GLY A 100 2.00 -3.84 0.13
CA GLY A 100 1.21 -4.54 -0.85
C GLY A 100 -0.19 -4.02 -1.03
N ASP A 101 -1.00 -4.82 -1.72
CA ASP A 101 -2.40 -4.54 -2.01
C ASP A 101 -2.61 -3.13 -2.58
N ALA A 102 -1.92 -2.83 -3.68
CA ALA A 102 -2.07 -1.55 -4.35
C ALA A 102 -3.40 -1.48 -5.11
N HIS A 103 -4.02 -0.32 -5.04
CA HIS A 103 -5.35 -0.06 -5.57
C HIS A 103 -5.32 1.09 -6.54
N ALA A 104 -6.00 0.98 -7.67
CA ALA A 104 -6.13 2.11 -8.59
C ALA A 104 -7.17 3.13 -8.14
N ILE A 105 -8.11 2.72 -7.29
CA ILE A 105 -9.02 3.62 -6.60
C ILE A 105 -9.60 2.88 -5.40
N GLN A 106 -9.73 3.61 -4.28
CA GLN A 106 -10.36 3.14 -3.06
C GLN A 106 -11.18 4.30 -2.47
N GLY A 107 -12.43 4.00 -2.10
CA GLY A 107 -13.26 4.93 -1.32
C GLY A 107 -13.08 4.70 0.18
N ASP A 108 -13.43 5.70 0.99
CA ASP A 108 -13.32 5.61 2.45
C ASP A 108 -14.16 4.47 3.03
N GLY A 109 -13.59 3.80 4.02
CA GLY A 109 -14.21 2.68 4.75
C GLY A 109 -14.34 1.38 3.95
N GLU A 110 -13.86 1.34 2.70
CA GLU A 110 -13.94 0.17 1.80
C GLU A 110 -15.33 -0.51 1.79
N VAL A 111 -16.41 0.26 2.00
CA VAL A 111 -17.75 -0.26 2.35
C VAL A 111 -18.34 -1.17 1.25
N GLY A 112 -17.78 -1.11 0.04
CA GLY A 112 -18.13 -1.99 -1.07
C GLY A 112 -17.28 -3.26 -1.24
N VAL A 113 -16.14 -3.41 -0.54
CA VAL A 113 -15.03 -4.35 -0.89
C VAL A 113 -14.64 -4.23 -2.38
N LYS A 114 -14.92 -3.07 -2.97
CA LYS A 114 -14.85 -2.80 -4.40
C LYS A 114 -13.62 -1.95 -4.64
N VAL A 115 -12.51 -2.63 -4.68
CA VAL A 115 -11.23 -2.01 -4.89
C VAL A 115 -10.64 -2.60 -6.16
N LEU A 116 -10.16 -1.74 -7.05
CA LEU A 116 -9.49 -2.20 -8.26
C LEU A 116 -8.06 -2.61 -7.89
N LYS A 117 -7.85 -3.91 -7.65
CA LYS A 117 -6.57 -4.49 -7.21
C LYS A 117 -5.71 -4.89 -8.42
N TYR A 118 -4.39 -4.93 -8.26
CA TYR A 118 -3.43 -5.26 -9.33
C TYR A 118 -2.42 -6.32 -8.88
N LEU A 119 -1.87 -7.06 -9.85
CA LEU A 119 -0.71 -7.92 -9.63
C LEU A 119 0.54 -7.02 -9.47
N GLN A 120 0.94 -6.76 -8.23
CA GLN A 120 2.06 -5.90 -7.87
C GLN A 120 3.39 -6.56 -8.29
N ARG A 121 4.15 -5.96 -9.22
CA ARG A 121 5.47 -6.48 -9.62
C ARG A 121 6.65 -5.69 -9.07
N SER A 122 6.49 -4.41 -8.70
CA SER A 122 7.58 -3.60 -8.16
C SER A 122 7.07 -2.30 -7.55
N LEU A 123 7.41 -2.03 -6.28
CA LEU A 123 7.54 -0.66 -5.77
C LEU A 123 9.04 -0.34 -5.85
N SER A 124 9.49 0.13 -7.01
CA SER A 124 10.93 0.29 -7.28
C SER A 124 11.56 1.49 -6.56
N ASN A 125 10.76 2.45 -6.09
CA ASN A 125 11.23 3.73 -5.56
C ASN A 125 10.54 4.08 -4.23
N LEU A 126 10.97 3.45 -3.14
CA LEU A 126 10.63 3.86 -1.77
C LEU A 126 11.89 4.39 -1.10
N ASN A 127 11.87 5.63 -0.61
CA ASN A 127 12.90 6.12 0.30
C ASN A 127 12.39 5.97 1.73
N TYR A 128 13.22 5.36 2.56
CA TYR A 128 13.00 5.25 3.99
C TYR A 128 14.14 5.91 4.75
N PHE A 129 13.82 6.51 5.88
CA PHE A 129 14.80 7.03 6.83
C PHE A 129 14.30 6.80 8.25
N LEU A 130 15.24 6.77 9.18
CA LEU A 130 14.98 6.45 10.58
C LEU A 130 14.92 7.77 11.36
N ILE A 131 13.91 7.87 12.23
CA ILE A 131 13.80 8.95 13.23
C ILE A 131 13.72 8.35 14.63
#